data_AF-A0A0P9LY03-F1
#
_entry.id   AF-A0A0P9LY03-F1
#
_cell.length_a   1.000
_cell.length_b   1.000
_cell.length_c   1.000
_cell.angle_alpha   90.00
_cell.angle_beta   90.00
_cell.angle_gamma   90.00
#
_symmetry.space_group_name_H-M   'P 1'
#
loop_
_entity.id
_entity.type
_entity.pdbx_description
1 polymer ?
#
loop_
_entity_poly.entity_id
_entity_poly.type
_entity_poly.pdbx_seq_one_letter_code
_entity_poly.pdbx_strand_id
1 'polypeptide(L)'
;MARLRVQGCRRYSITWPLNITRHGHRFSIWQKGADATDGQRPVIAKQTYLNGLLADGRDYLLGNDFSVADTYLFAVTRWSVNFGISLEALPALQAFMARVEARPSVKAVLKAEGLPELFNKA
;
A
#
# COMPACT_ATOMS: atom_id res chain seq x y z
N MET A 1 6.41 -65.21 15.43
CA MET A 1 6.83 -64.00 16.18
C MET A 1 5.70 -62.98 16.14
N ALA A 2 5.52 -62.27 17.24
CA ALA A 2 4.24 -61.73 17.74
C ALA A 2 3.66 -60.53 16.96
N ARG A 3 2.34 -60.57 16.75
CA ARG A 3 1.46 -59.41 16.57
C ARG A 3 1.20 -58.76 17.94
N LEU A 4 1.34 -57.44 18.06
CA LEU A 4 0.79 -56.62 19.16
C LEU A 4 0.26 -55.33 18.52
N ARG A 5 -1.03 -55.28 18.16
CA ARG A 5 -2.14 -54.67 18.92
C ARG A 5 -1.80 -53.30 19.53
N VAL A 6 -2.39 -52.28 18.91
CA VAL A 6 -2.49 -50.90 19.38
C VAL A 6 -3.39 -50.89 20.63
N GLN A 7 -2.84 -50.52 21.79
CA GLN A 7 -3.63 -50.20 22.97
C GLN A 7 -3.17 -48.85 23.54
N GLY A 8 -4.10 -47.88 23.47
CA GLY A 8 -4.28 -46.82 24.45
C GLY A 8 -3.12 -45.84 24.63
N CYS A 9 -3.10 -44.77 23.83
CA CYS A 9 -2.35 -43.57 24.20
C CYS A 9 -3.10 -42.85 25.34
N ARG A 10 -2.82 -43.26 26.58
CA ARG A 10 -3.26 -42.56 27.79
C ARG A 10 -2.47 -41.25 27.87
N ARG A 11 -3.21 -40.13 27.81
CA ARG A 11 -2.68 -38.78 27.83
C ARG A 11 -1.96 -38.51 29.15
N TYR A 12 -0.65 -38.29 29.10
CA TYR A 12 0.10 -37.70 30.21
C TYR A 12 0.65 -36.35 29.77
N SER A 13 0.14 -35.29 30.39
CA SER A 13 0.73 -33.96 30.40
C SER A 13 1.80 -33.92 31.49
N ILE A 14 3.05 -33.69 31.11
CA ILE A 14 4.11 -33.31 32.05
C ILE A 14 4.82 -32.07 31.48
N THR A 15 4.96 -31.11 32.36
CA THR A 15 5.37 -29.72 32.21
C THR A 15 6.84 -29.52 31.79
N TRP A 16 7.04 -28.51 30.94
CA TRP A 16 8.30 -27.91 30.46
C TRP A 16 9.20 -27.42 31.63
N PRO A 17 10.55 -27.30 31.50
CA PRO A 17 11.22 -26.52 30.43
C PRO A 17 12.58 -27.06 29.93
N LEU A 18 12.85 -26.97 28.63
CA LEU A 18 14.20 -26.85 28.08
C LEU A 18 14.16 -26.28 26.66
N ASN A 19 14.96 -25.24 26.47
CA ASN A 19 15.17 -24.45 25.28
C ASN A 19 15.94 -25.25 24.21
N ILE A 20 15.28 -25.68 23.13
CA ILE A 20 15.90 -25.78 21.79
C ILE A 20 14.85 -25.39 20.75
N THR A 21 15.18 -24.31 20.05
CA THR A 21 14.41 -23.57 19.06
C THR A 21 14.07 -24.43 17.85
N ARG A 22 12.79 -24.73 17.63
CA ARG A 22 12.31 -25.14 16.30
C ARG A 22 11.73 -23.89 15.65
N HIS A 23 12.46 -23.31 14.70
CA HIS A 23 11.98 -22.25 13.80
C HIS A 23 10.81 -22.80 12.98
N GLY A 24 9.63 -22.80 13.57
CA GLY A 24 8.35 -22.97 12.90
C GLY A 24 7.74 -21.60 12.68
N HIS A 25 8.34 -20.79 11.82
CA HIS A 25 7.66 -19.61 11.31
C HIS A 25 6.42 -20.09 10.57
N ARG A 26 5.28 -20.10 11.26
CA ARG A 26 3.99 -20.07 10.61
C ARG A 26 3.89 -18.70 9.94
N PHE A 27 4.47 -18.60 8.74
CA PHE A 27 4.21 -17.53 7.80
C PHE A 27 2.72 -17.58 7.47
N SER A 28 1.91 -16.91 8.29
CA SER A 28 0.52 -16.65 7.95
C SER A 28 0.50 -15.52 6.93
N ILE A 29 0.52 -15.88 5.64
CA ILE A 29 0.49 -14.95 4.50
C ILE A 29 -0.87 -14.25 4.31
N TRP A 30 -1.82 -14.40 5.23
CA TRP A 30 -3.11 -13.71 5.20
C TRP A 30 -3.56 -13.34 6.61
N GLN A 31 -3.30 -12.09 7.03
CA GLN A 31 -3.92 -11.48 8.20
C GLN A 31 -5.37 -11.13 7.82
N LYS A 32 -6.34 -11.74 8.51
CA LYS A 32 -7.76 -11.54 8.26
C LYS A 32 -8.34 -10.70 9.39
N GLY A 33 -8.71 -9.45 9.07
CA GLY A 33 -9.38 -8.51 9.96
C GLY A 33 -8.60 -7.21 10.10
N ALA A 34 -8.81 -6.28 9.18
CA ALA A 34 -8.34 -4.91 9.34
C ALA A 34 -9.32 -3.95 8.67
N ASP A 35 -9.95 -3.14 9.52
CA ASP A 35 -10.64 -1.90 9.23
C ASP A 35 -9.60 -0.83 8.86
N ALA A 36 -9.81 -0.15 7.71
CA ALA A 36 -8.73 0.39 6.86
C ALA A 36 -7.58 -0.62 6.72
N THR A 37 -7.77 -1.59 5.82
CA THR A 37 -6.99 -2.83 5.73
C THR A 37 -5.51 -2.63 6.07
N ASP A 38 -4.95 -3.49 6.91
CA ASP A 38 -3.56 -3.40 7.42
C ASP A 38 -2.53 -3.18 6.31
N GLY A 39 -2.86 -3.60 5.08
CA GLY A 39 -2.08 -3.38 3.85
C GLY A 39 -2.12 -1.96 3.26
N GLN A 40 -3.11 -1.12 3.57
CA GLN A 40 -3.21 0.27 3.12
C GLN A 40 -2.36 1.22 3.98
N ARG A 41 -2.13 0.89 5.27
CA ARG A 41 -1.30 1.70 6.20
C ARG A 41 0.05 2.15 5.62
N PRO A 42 0.89 1.28 5.04
CA PRO A 42 2.18 1.71 4.48
C PRO A 42 2.02 2.66 3.28
N VAL A 43 0.94 2.53 2.51
CA VAL A 43 0.67 3.42 1.37
C VAL A 43 0.24 4.80 1.86
N ILE A 44 -0.67 4.85 2.83
CA ILE A 44 -1.11 6.10 3.47
C ILE A 44 0.09 6.84 4.08
N ALA A 45 0.94 6.14 4.84
CA ALA A 45 2.13 6.74 5.44
C ALA A 45 3.08 7.36 4.39
N LYS A 46 3.28 6.69 3.24
CA LYS A 46 4.10 7.20 2.14
C LYS A 46 3.46 8.44 1.50
N GLN A 47 2.15 8.45 1.29
CA GLN A 47 1.46 9.61 0.74
C GLN A 47 1.50 10.81 1.69
N THR A 48 1.36 10.58 3.00
CA THR A 48 1.54 11.63 4.02
C THR A 48 2.96 12.20 3.98
N TYR A 49 3.98 11.34 3.87
CA TYR A 49 5.36 11.78 3.71
C TYR A 49 5.57 12.63 2.45
N LEU A 50 5.03 12.19 1.31
CA LEU A 50 5.10 12.93 0.04
C LEU A 50 4.38 14.28 0.11
N ASN A 51 3.23 14.35 0.78
CA ASN A 51 2.54 15.61 1.03
C ASN A 51 3.40 16.57 1.88
N GLY A 52 4.12 16.05 2.88
CA GLY A 52 5.08 16.84 3.65
C GLY A 52 6.27 17.34 2.81
N LEU A 53 6.78 16.53 1.88
CA LEU A 53 7.83 16.95 0.95
C LEU A 53 7.39 18.06 -0.02
N LEU A 54 6.14 18.02 -0.47
CA LEU A 54 5.57 19.01 -1.38
C LEU A 54 5.05 20.27 -0.66
N ALA A 55 5.06 20.28 0.69
CA ALA A 55 4.57 21.40 1.48
C ALA A 55 5.49 22.62 1.46
N ASP A 56 6.70 22.50 0.92
CA ASP A 56 7.65 23.61 0.77
C ASP A 56 7.31 24.57 -0.38
N GLY A 57 6.27 24.25 -1.16
CA GLY A 57 5.78 25.08 -2.26
C GLY A 57 6.44 24.79 -3.60
N ARG A 58 7.26 23.72 -3.71
CA ARG A 58 7.77 23.28 -5.02
C ARG A 58 6.63 22.83 -5.92
N ASP A 59 6.78 23.05 -7.22
CA ASP A 59 5.76 22.66 -8.20
C ASP A 59 5.81 21.16 -8.54
N TYR A 60 7.01 20.57 -8.52
CA TYR A 60 7.31 19.19 -8.87
C TYR A 60 8.35 18.58 -7.91
N LEU A 61 8.54 17.26 -7.94
CA LEU A 61 9.43 16.55 -7.00
C LEU A 61 10.86 17.05 -7.04
N LEU A 62 11.38 17.36 -8.24
CA LEU A 62 12.75 17.81 -8.48
C LEU A 62 12.89 19.34 -8.52
N GLY A 63 11.87 20.08 -8.07
CA GLY A 63 11.86 21.55 -8.05
C GLY A 63 10.85 22.12 -9.05
N ASN A 64 11.34 22.91 -10.00
CA ASN A 64 10.48 23.70 -10.89
C ASN A 64 10.22 23.01 -12.24
N ASP A 65 11.04 22.03 -12.60
CA ASP A 65 10.93 21.33 -13.87
C ASP A 65 10.20 20.00 -13.72
N PHE A 66 9.30 19.74 -14.67
CA PHE A 66 8.60 18.46 -14.75
C PHE A 66 9.54 17.35 -15.18
N SER A 67 9.54 16.24 -14.44
CA SER A 67 10.41 15.11 -14.67
C SER A 67 9.66 13.78 -14.76
N VAL A 68 10.39 12.71 -15.11
CA VAL A 68 9.84 11.34 -15.10
C VAL A 68 9.36 10.93 -13.70
N ALA A 69 10.00 11.44 -12.64
CA ALA A 69 9.57 11.14 -11.27
C ALA A 69 8.12 11.58 -11.01
N ASP A 70 7.70 12.71 -11.60
CA ASP A 70 6.37 13.27 -11.43
C ASP A 70 5.30 12.43 -12.15
N THR A 71 5.61 11.91 -13.35
CA THR A 71 4.73 10.97 -14.06
C THR A 71 4.50 9.68 -13.26
N TYR A 72 5.57 9.17 -12.65
CA TYR A 72 5.51 7.93 -11.87
C TYR A 72 4.70 8.13 -10.59
N LEU A 73 4.95 9.23 -9.87
CA LEU A 73 4.18 9.58 -8.69
C LEU A 73 2.69 9.75 -9.02
N PHE A 74 2.37 10.42 -10.13
CA PHE A 74 0.99 10.59 -10.58
C PHE A 74 0.28 9.25 -10.79
N ALA A 75 0.91 8.31 -11.51
CA ALA A 75 0.33 6.99 -11.75
C ALA A 75 0.07 6.19 -10.46
N VAL A 76 1.05 6.13 -9.55
CA VAL A 76 0.95 5.37 -8.30
C VAL A 76 -0.08 5.98 -7.34
N THR A 77 -0.11 7.31 -7.26
CA THR A 77 -1.09 8.04 -6.45
C THR A 77 -2.50 7.84 -6.99
N ARG A 78 -2.67 7.85 -8.32
CA ARG A 78 -3.95 7.58 -8.99
C ARG A 78 -4.47 6.16 -8.70
N TRP A 79 -3.62 5.14 -8.71
CA TRP A 79 -4.04 3.78 -8.32
C TRP A 79 -4.53 3.74 -6.87
N SER A 80 -3.87 4.48 -5.98
CA SER A 80 -4.26 4.53 -4.57
C SER A 80 -5.70 5.04 -4.37
N VAL A 81 -6.11 6.06 -5.15
CA VAL A 81 -7.50 6.53 -5.17
C VAL A 81 -8.46 5.43 -5.62
N ASN A 82 -8.07 4.66 -6.64
CA ASN A 82 -8.87 3.55 -7.15
C ASN A 82 -9.00 2.38 -6.15
N PHE A 83 -8.10 2.28 -5.17
CA PHE A 83 -8.16 1.36 -4.04
C PHE A 83 -8.88 1.93 -2.81
N GLY A 84 -9.56 3.07 -2.95
CA GLY A 84 -10.34 3.70 -1.87
C GLY A 84 -9.49 4.46 -0.85
N ILE A 85 -8.22 4.76 -1.15
CA ILE A 85 -7.39 5.62 -0.30
C ILE A 85 -7.70 7.07 -0.65
N SER A 86 -8.29 7.80 0.30
CA SER A 86 -8.63 9.21 0.12
C SER A 86 -7.39 10.10 0.18
N LEU A 87 -7.35 11.11 -0.70
CA LEU A 87 -6.33 12.16 -0.72
C LEU A 87 -6.81 13.46 -0.06
N GLU A 88 -8.02 13.50 0.50
CA GLU A 88 -8.65 14.71 1.05
C GLU A 88 -7.82 15.39 2.15
N ALA A 89 -7.10 14.61 2.95
CA ALA A 89 -6.25 15.13 4.01
C ALA A 89 -4.86 15.62 3.53
N LEU A 90 -4.58 15.58 2.22
CA LEU A 90 -3.25 15.81 1.65
C LEU A 90 -3.28 16.95 0.61
N PRO A 91 -3.43 18.22 1.05
CA PRO A 91 -3.67 19.35 0.16
C PRO A 91 -2.51 19.64 -0.82
N ALA A 92 -1.25 19.51 -0.37
CA ALA A 92 -0.09 19.73 -1.24
C ALA A 92 0.00 18.64 -2.32
N LEU A 93 -0.29 17.40 -1.95
CA LEU A 93 -0.34 16.29 -2.89
C LEU A 93 -1.50 16.43 -3.88
N GLN A 94 -2.68 16.89 -3.43
CA GLN A 94 -3.80 17.17 -4.34
C GLN A 94 -3.47 18.27 -5.34
N ALA A 95 -2.86 19.37 -4.90
CA ALA A 95 -2.44 20.46 -5.78
C ALA A 95 -1.43 19.97 -6.84
N PHE A 96 -0.47 19.14 -6.43
CA PHE A 96 0.46 18.48 -7.35
C PHE A 96 -0.28 17.60 -8.37
N MET A 97 -1.19 16.74 -7.91
CA MET A 97 -1.94 15.83 -8.79
C MET A 97 -2.80 16.58 -9.80
N ALA A 98 -3.50 17.64 -9.37
CA ALA A 98 -4.31 18.49 -10.25
C ALA A 98 -3.46 19.18 -11.32
N ARG A 99 -2.27 19.67 -10.95
CA ARG A 99 -1.32 20.29 -11.88
C ARG A 99 -0.81 19.31 -12.94
N VAL A 100 -0.46 18.10 -12.54
CA VAL A 100 -0.01 17.06 -13.46
C VAL A 100 -1.15 16.60 -14.38
N GLU A 101 -2.36 16.43 -13.84
CA GLU A 101 -3.55 16.06 -14.62
C GLU A 101 -3.94 17.13 -15.65
N ALA A 102 -3.74 18.41 -15.35
CA ALA A 102 -4.04 19.51 -16.26
C ALA A 102 -3.21 19.49 -17.56
N ARG A 103 -2.08 18.77 -17.60
CA ARG A 103 -1.17 18.78 -18.75
C ARG A 103 -1.80 18.09 -19.99
N PRO A 104 -1.68 18.69 -21.19
CA PRO A 104 -2.27 18.11 -22.41
C PRO A 104 -1.82 16.68 -22.71
N SER A 105 -0.55 16.36 -22.44
CA SER A 105 -0.01 15.02 -22.62
C SER A 105 -0.66 14.00 -21.68
N VAL A 106 -0.92 14.38 -20.42
CA VAL A 106 -1.57 13.50 -19.45
C VAL A 106 -3.03 13.31 -19.82
N LYS A 107 -3.74 14.37 -20.21
CA LYS A 107 -5.13 14.26 -20.71
C LYS A 107 -5.26 13.38 -21.94
N ALA A 108 -4.32 13.48 -22.89
CA ALA A 108 -4.30 12.63 -24.07
C ALA A 108 -4.14 11.14 -23.70
N VAL A 109 -3.26 10.84 -22.73
CA VAL A 109 -3.07 9.48 -22.21
C VAL A 109 -4.32 9.00 -21.46
N LEU A 110 -4.89 9.81 -20.56
CA LEU A 110 -6.11 9.45 -19.84
C LEU A 110 -7.26 9.12 -20.80
N LYS A 111 -7.42 9.91 -21.87
CA LYS A 111 -8.40 9.63 -22.92
C LYS A 111 -8.09 8.35 -23.70
N ALA A 112 -6.83 8.11 -24.04
CA ALA A 112 -6.40 6.90 -24.76
C ALA A 112 -6.62 5.62 -23.92
N GLU A 113 -6.37 5.69 -22.62
CA GLU A 113 -6.56 4.60 -21.66
C GLU A 113 -8.03 4.47 -21.18
N GLY A 114 -8.93 5.35 -21.62
CA GLY A 114 -10.34 5.35 -21.20
C GLY A 114 -10.55 5.68 -19.71
N LEU A 115 -9.63 6.45 -19.13
CA LEU A 115 -9.57 6.77 -17.71
C LEU A 115 -10.19 8.15 -17.42
N PRO A 116 -11.01 8.30 -16.36
CA PRO A 116 -11.58 9.60 -16.00
C PRO A 116 -10.54 10.53 -15.35
N GLU A 117 -10.74 11.84 -15.53
CA GLU A 117 -10.04 12.88 -14.75
C GLU A 117 -10.51 12.81 -13.28
N LEU A 118 -9.58 12.92 -12.33
CA LEU A 118 -9.85 12.83 -10.90
C LEU A 118 -10.19 14.17 -10.27
N PHE A 119 -9.49 15.24 -10.66
CA PHE A 119 -9.54 16.56 -10.03
C PHE A 119 -10.26 17.59 -10.91
N ASN A 120 -10.11 17.48 -12.23
CA ASN A 120 -10.71 18.41 -13.18
C ASN A 120 -11.90 17.76 -13.91
N LYS A 121 -12.93 17.40 -13.13
CA LYS A 121 -14.21 16.90 -13.68
C LYS A 121 -15.00 18.08 -14.24
N ALA A 122 -15.08 18.18 -15.57
CA ALA A 122 -16.10 18.97 -16.24
C ALA A 122 -17.45 18.23 -16.21
#